data_AF-A0A522VNC1-F1
#
_entry.id   AF-A0A522VNC1-F1
#
_cell.length_a   1.000
_cell.length_b   1.000
_cell.length_c   1.000
_cell.angle_alpha   90.00
_cell.angle_beta   90.00
_cell.angle_gamma   90.00
#
_symmetry.space_group_name_H-M   'P 1'
#
loop_
_entity.id
_entity.type
_entity.pdbx_description
1 polymer ?
#
loop_
_entity_poly.entity_id
_entity_poly.type
_entity_poly.pdbx_seq_one_letter_code
_entity_poly.pdbx_strand_id
1 'polypeptide(L)'
;QARGLGVARFARLFEETADQEVQHAFGHLDLLYPKSKLTPARALEIAIGGETYEYTEMYPKFRHLAVEEGNTAAVQEFDEQIAESKEHAESFRRTLEKAARRFAALAKVEERHASQYRVALGKLKA
;
A
#
# COMPACT_ATOMS: atom_id res chain seq x y z
N GLN A 1 14.45 -21.43 -6.20
CA GLN A 1 15.40 -22.36 -6.87
C GLN A 1 16.19 -23.24 -5.89
N ALA A 2 16.86 -22.69 -4.86
CA ALA A 2 17.67 -23.49 -3.91
C ALA A 2 16.90 -24.63 -3.20
N ARG A 3 15.63 -24.42 -2.81
CA ARG A 3 14.76 -25.49 -2.27
C ARG A 3 14.48 -26.59 -3.31
N GLY A 4 14.18 -26.20 -4.55
CA GLY A 4 13.94 -27.15 -5.65
C GLY A 4 15.17 -27.99 -6.01
N LEU A 5 16.37 -27.46 -5.75
CA LEU A 5 17.64 -28.19 -5.90
C LEU A 5 18.00 -29.04 -4.67
N GLY A 6 17.15 -29.09 -3.63
CA GLY A 6 17.40 -29.87 -2.42
C GLY A 6 18.49 -29.31 -1.50
N VAL A 7 18.99 -28.10 -1.75
CA VAL A 7 20.12 -27.54 -0.97
C VAL A 7 19.60 -26.67 0.18
N ALA A 8 19.04 -27.32 1.19
CA ALA A 8 18.32 -26.68 2.29
C ALA A 8 19.12 -25.59 3.04
N ARG A 9 20.44 -25.76 3.19
CA ARG A 9 21.30 -24.75 3.84
C ARG A 9 21.32 -23.42 3.09
N PHE A 10 21.36 -23.45 1.75
CA PHE A 10 21.41 -22.25 0.94
C PHE A 10 20.03 -21.60 0.82
N ALA A 11 18.97 -22.41 0.77
CA ALA A 11 17.62 -21.88 0.87
C ALA A 11 17.42 -21.06 2.14
N ARG A 12 17.81 -21.61 3.30
CA ARG A 12 17.75 -20.89 4.58
C ARG A 12 18.58 -19.62 4.57
N LEU A 13 19.83 -19.70 4.09
CA LEU A 13 20.68 -18.52 3.99
C LEU A 13 20.02 -17.39 3.16
N PHE A 14 19.45 -17.71 2.00
CA PHE A 14 18.77 -16.71 1.18
C PHE A 14 17.52 -16.12 1.85
N GLU A 15 16.74 -16.94 2.55
CA GLU A 15 15.55 -16.49 3.29
C GLU A 15 15.95 -15.57 4.44
N GLU A 16 16.96 -15.96 5.22
CA GLU A 16 17.50 -15.13 6.32
C GLU A 16 18.06 -13.81 5.81
N THR A 17 18.75 -13.81 4.66
CA THR A 17 19.22 -12.57 4.02
C THR A 17 18.05 -11.72 3.53
N ALA A 18 17.02 -12.31 2.90
CA ALA A 18 15.84 -11.57 2.46
C ALA A 18 15.13 -10.90 3.64
N ASP A 19 15.00 -11.59 4.78
CA ASP A 19 14.44 -11.01 6.00
C ASP A 19 15.25 -9.82 6.51
N GLN A 20 16.59 -9.87 6.43
CA GLN A 20 17.47 -8.75 6.77
C GLN A 20 17.31 -7.57 5.81
N GLU A 21 17.21 -7.81 4.50
CA GLU A 21 17.01 -6.74 3.51
C GLU A 21 15.65 -6.06 3.66
N VAL A 22 14.62 -6.80 4.10
CA VAL A 22 13.33 -6.19 4.49
C VAL A 22 13.52 -5.23 5.66
N GLN A 23 14.33 -5.57 6.66
CA GLN A 23 14.64 -4.64 7.75
C GLN A 23 15.40 -3.40 7.26
N HIS A 24 16.35 -3.55 6.34
CA HIS A 24 17.04 -2.42 5.71
C HIS A 24 16.05 -1.49 4.98
N ALA A 25 15.13 -2.07 4.20
CA ALA A 25 14.10 -1.31 3.49
C ALA A 25 13.21 -0.50 4.45
N PHE A 26 12.79 -1.09 5.58
CA PHE A 26 12.05 -0.34 6.61
C PHE A 26 12.88 0.77 7.26
N GLY A 27 14.18 0.53 7.50
CA GLY A 27 15.09 1.57 7.97
C GLY A 27 15.18 2.77 7.02
N HIS A 28 15.26 2.52 5.71
CA HIS A 28 15.21 3.58 4.70
C HIS A 28 13.85 4.26 4.62
N LEU A 29 12.76 3.50 4.72
CA LEU A 29 11.41 4.04 4.72
C LEU A 29 11.20 5.02 5.88
N ASP A 30 11.66 4.69 7.09
CA ASP A 30 11.57 5.56 8.26
C ASP A 30 12.31 6.91 8.07
N LEU A 31 13.40 6.93 7.29
CA LEU A 31 14.15 8.15 6.95
C LEU A 31 13.40 9.01 5.91
N LEU A 32 12.86 8.38 4.86
CA LEU A 32 12.15 9.08 3.77
C LEU A 32 10.75 9.52 4.18
N TYR A 33 10.08 8.70 4.98
CA TYR A 33 8.72 8.87 5.45
C TYR A 33 8.64 8.68 6.97
N PRO A 34 9.06 9.69 7.75
CA PRO A 34 8.97 9.62 9.20
C PRO A 34 7.56 9.23 9.67
N LYS A 35 7.47 8.43 10.74
CA LYS A 35 6.19 7.88 11.25
C LYS A 35 5.09 8.92 11.51
N SER A 36 5.46 10.16 11.83
CA SER A 36 4.52 11.27 12.01
C SER A 36 3.86 11.74 10.70
N LYS A 37 4.47 11.44 9.55
CA LYS A 37 4.00 11.81 8.21
C LYS A 37 3.39 10.64 7.43
N LEU A 38 3.81 9.41 7.71
CA LEU A 38 3.28 8.21 7.06
C LEU A 38 2.06 7.66 7.79
N THR A 39 0.94 8.38 7.72
CA THR A 39 -0.34 7.85 8.22
C THR A 39 -0.83 6.69 7.35
N PRO A 40 -1.72 5.81 7.84
CA PRO A 40 -2.32 4.77 7.00
C PRO A 40 -3.01 5.31 5.75
N ALA A 41 -3.66 6.49 5.84
CA ALA A 41 -4.25 7.15 4.69
C ALA A 41 -3.18 7.57 3.68
N ARG A 42 -2.07 8.16 4.15
CA ARG A 42 -0.95 8.55 3.28
C ARG A 42 -0.27 7.35 2.62
N ALA A 43 -0.13 6.24 3.34
CA ALA A 43 0.42 5.00 2.79
C ALA A 43 -0.48 4.45 1.67
N LEU A 44 -1.80 4.47 1.84
CA LEU A 44 -2.75 4.09 0.80
C LEU A 44 -2.68 5.02 -0.42
N GLU A 45 -2.55 6.33 -0.22
CA GLU A 45 -2.37 7.30 -1.33
C GLU A 45 -1.10 7.00 -2.14
N ILE A 46 0.01 6.71 -1.47
CA ILE A 46 1.28 6.36 -2.13
C ILE A 46 1.13 5.05 -2.91
N ALA A 47 0.53 4.02 -2.30
CA ALA A 47 0.27 2.75 -2.97
C ALA A 47 -0.62 2.93 -4.20
N ILE A 48 -1.75 3.66 -4.08
CA ILE A 48 -2.62 3.98 -5.22
C ILE A 48 -1.84 4.68 -6.33
N GLY A 49 -0.97 5.64 -5.98
CA GLY A 49 -0.15 6.36 -6.95
C GLY A 49 0.84 5.44 -7.68
N GLY A 50 1.51 4.56 -6.96
CA GLY A 50 2.42 3.55 -7.51
C GLY A 50 1.69 2.62 -8.47
N GLU A 51 0.67 1.91 -7.98
CA GLU A 51 -0.13 0.98 -8.79
C GLU A 51 -0.74 1.67 -10.02
N THR A 52 -1.21 2.93 -9.88
CA THR A 52 -1.73 3.70 -11.01
C THR A 52 -0.66 3.92 -12.07
N TYR A 53 0.52 4.38 -11.67
CA TYR A 53 1.64 4.55 -12.60
C TYR A 53 2.01 3.22 -13.27
N GLU A 54 1.98 2.13 -12.53
CA GLU A 54 2.28 0.80 -13.06
C GLU A 54 1.32 0.39 -14.19
N TYR A 55 0.00 0.43 -13.95
CA TYR A 55 -0.97 -0.02 -14.96
C TYR A 55 -1.25 1.01 -16.07
N THR A 56 -0.99 2.32 -15.86
CA THR A 56 -1.23 3.33 -16.90
C THR A 56 0.00 3.70 -17.71
N GLU A 57 1.21 3.57 -17.14
CA GLU A 57 2.44 4.08 -17.75
C GLU A 57 3.52 3.02 -17.87
N MET A 58 3.92 2.40 -16.76
CA MET A 58 5.12 1.57 -16.70
C MET A 58 4.96 0.26 -17.48
N TYR A 59 4.01 -0.59 -17.08
CA TYR A 59 3.80 -1.87 -17.74
C TYR A 59 3.31 -1.74 -19.18
N PRO A 60 2.45 -0.77 -19.56
CA PRO A 60 2.15 -0.52 -20.97
C PRO A 60 3.40 -0.23 -21.82
N LYS A 61 4.36 0.54 -21.30
CA LYS A 61 5.64 0.80 -21.99
C LYS A 61 6.48 -0.46 -22.11
N PHE A 62 6.60 -1.26 -21.05
CA PHE A 62 7.36 -2.51 -21.08
C PHE A 62 6.72 -3.55 -22.00
N ARG A 63 5.39 -3.64 -21.99
CA ARG A 63 4.63 -4.47 -22.91
C ARG A 63 4.86 -4.06 -24.37
N HIS A 64 4.85 -2.77 -24.68
CA HIS A 64 5.14 -2.26 -26.02
C HIS A 64 6.54 -2.70 -26.49
N LEU A 65 7.56 -2.48 -25.66
CA LEU A 65 8.93 -2.91 -25.97
C LEU A 65 9.01 -4.43 -26.17
N ALA A 66 8.34 -5.22 -25.33
CA ALA A 66 8.29 -6.68 -25.47
C ALA A 66 7.65 -7.13 -26.80
N VAL A 67 6.65 -6.39 -27.32
CA VAL A 67 6.09 -6.62 -28.66
C VAL A 67 7.12 -6.30 -29.74
N GLU A 68 7.81 -5.16 -29.65
CA GLU A 68 8.85 -4.76 -30.61
C GLU A 68 10.01 -5.76 -30.67
N GLU A 69 10.36 -6.35 -29.54
CA GLU A 69 11.39 -7.38 -29.42
C GLU A 69 10.90 -8.80 -29.80
N GLY A 70 9.60 -8.98 -30.06
CA GLY A 70 9.01 -10.29 -30.37
C GLY A 70 8.96 -11.25 -29.17
N ASN A 71 9.11 -10.76 -27.94
CA ASN A 71 9.13 -11.58 -26.73
C ASN A 71 7.71 -11.83 -26.21
N THR A 72 7.05 -12.84 -26.76
CA THR A 72 5.63 -13.15 -26.43
C THR A 72 5.42 -13.48 -24.96
N ALA A 73 6.38 -14.13 -24.30
CA ALA A 73 6.28 -14.46 -22.87
C ALA A 73 6.29 -13.19 -22.00
N ALA A 74 7.15 -12.22 -22.31
CA ALA A 74 7.17 -10.94 -21.61
C ALA A 74 5.90 -10.12 -21.88
N VAL A 75 5.33 -10.19 -23.09
CA VAL A 75 4.03 -9.54 -23.38
C VAL A 75 2.94 -10.09 -22.47
N GLN A 76 2.86 -11.41 -22.31
CA GLN A 76 1.87 -12.06 -21.45
C GLN A 76 2.06 -11.66 -19.98
N GLU A 77 3.30 -11.72 -19.49
CA GLU A 77 3.63 -11.27 -18.13
C GLU A 77 3.19 -9.83 -17.89
N PHE A 78 3.52 -8.89 -18.80
CA PHE A 78 3.13 -7.49 -18.61
C PHE A 78 1.63 -7.25 -18.78
N ASP A 79 0.91 -8.06 -19.57
CA ASP A 79 -0.56 -8.02 -19.60
C ASP A 79 -1.17 -8.42 -18.26
N GLU A 80 -0.62 -9.44 -17.60
CA GLU A 80 -1.04 -9.87 -16.26
C GLU A 80 -0.74 -8.80 -15.20
N GLN A 81 0.46 -8.24 -15.23
CA GLN A 81 0.88 -7.18 -14.30
C GLN A 81 0.02 -5.90 -14.45
N ILE A 82 -0.36 -5.51 -15.68
CA ILE A 82 -1.30 -4.40 -15.91
C ILE A 82 -2.65 -4.67 -15.24
N ALA A 83 -3.17 -5.88 -15.38
CA ALA A 83 -4.44 -6.27 -14.78
C ALA A 83 -4.37 -6.28 -13.25
N GLU A 84 -3.32 -6.90 -12.69
CA GLU A 84 -3.09 -6.99 -11.24
C GLU A 84 -2.93 -5.61 -10.60
N SER A 85 -2.07 -4.74 -11.15
CA SER A 85 -1.87 -3.39 -10.61
C SER A 85 -3.16 -2.55 -10.66
N LYS A 86 -4.00 -2.75 -11.68
CA LYS A 86 -5.31 -2.09 -11.74
C LYS A 86 -6.22 -2.57 -10.61
N GLU A 87 -6.28 -3.87 -10.35
CA GLU A 87 -7.07 -4.44 -9.26
C GLU A 87 -6.59 -3.96 -7.88
N HIS A 88 -5.26 -3.88 -7.68
CA HIS A 88 -4.66 -3.34 -6.47
C HIS A 88 -5.02 -1.86 -6.25
N ALA A 89 -4.85 -1.01 -7.27
CA ALA A 89 -5.20 0.40 -7.20
C ALA A 89 -6.68 0.60 -6.81
N GLU A 90 -7.59 -0.18 -7.41
CA GLU A 90 -9.01 -0.14 -7.07
C GLU A 90 -9.28 -0.61 -5.63
N SER A 91 -8.61 -1.68 -5.18
CA SER A 91 -8.74 -2.21 -3.82
C SER A 91 -8.28 -1.20 -2.76
N PHE A 92 -7.15 -0.53 -3.01
CA PHE A 92 -6.63 0.50 -2.12
C PHE A 92 -7.55 1.73 -2.08
N ARG A 93 -8.08 2.18 -3.23
CA ARG A 93 -9.07 3.27 -3.29
C ARG A 93 -10.32 2.94 -2.46
N ARG A 94 -10.90 1.75 -2.63
CA ARG A 94 -12.06 1.29 -1.84
C ARG A 94 -11.76 1.28 -0.34
N THR A 95 -10.56 0.84 0.05
CA THR A 95 -10.13 0.81 1.45
C THR A 95 -10.00 2.22 2.03
N LEU A 96 -9.38 3.14 1.29
CA LEU A 96 -9.21 4.53 1.68
C LEU A 96 -10.56 5.23 1.87
N GLU A 97 -11.49 5.06 0.92
CA GLU A 97 -12.84 5.62 1.01
C GLU A 97 -13.60 5.10 2.23
N LYS A 98 -13.51 3.79 2.50
CA LYS A 98 -14.15 3.18 3.68
C LYS A 98 -13.57 3.73 4.98
N ALA A 99 -12.25 3.91 5.05
CA ALA A 99 -11.58 4.51 6.20
C ALA A 99 -12.05 5.97 6.41
N ALA A 100 -12.08 6.77 5.34
CA ALA A 100 -12.53 8.17 5.40
C ALA A 100 -13.97 8.30 5.91
N ARG A 101 -14.89 7.47 5.41
CA ARG A 101 -16.29 7.43 5.89
C ARG A 101 -16.37 7.07 7.37
N ARG A 102 -15.58 6.10 7.83
CA ARG A 102 -15.54 5.69 9.25
C ARG A 102 -15.03 6.80 10.15
N PHE A 103 -13.96 7.49 9.75
CA PHE A 103 -13.44 8.62 10.52
C PHE A 103 -14.40 9.80 10.58
N ALA A 104 -15.06 10.12 9.47
CA ALA A 104 -16.09 11.16 9.44
C ALA A 104 -17.28 10.83 10.37
N ALA A 105 -17.70 9.56 10.42
CA ALA A 105 -18.75 9.12 11.34
C ALA A 105 -18.33 9.24 12.81
N LEU A 106 -17.10 8.81 13.14
CA LEU A 106 -16.56 8.92 14.50
C LEU A 106 -16.42 10.39 14.95
N ALA A 107 -15.94 11.28 14.08
CA ALA A 107 -15.83 12.71 14.41
C ALA A 107 -17.17 13.33 14.82
N LYS A 108 -18.27 12.97 14.13
CA LYS A 108 -19.63 13.43 14.49
C LYS A 108 -20.09 12.89 15.84
N VAL A 109 -19.73 11.64 16.18
CA VAL A 109 -20.04 11.04 17.48
C VAL A 109 -19.30 11.77 18.59
N GLU A 110 -18.01 12.06 18.41
CA GLU A 110 -17.21 12.80 19.39
C GLU A 110 -17.68 14.25 19.56
N GLU A 111 -18.11 14.91 18.48
CA GLU A 111 -18.75 16.23 18.56
C GLU A 111 -20.01 16.20 19.43
N ARG A 112 -20.85 15.16 19.27
CA ARG A 112 -22.03 14.96 20.11
C ARG A 112 -21.66 14.75 21.57
N HIS A 113 -20.65 13.92 21.87
CA HIS A 113 -20.16 13.72 23.23
C HIS A 113 -19.68 15.06 23.84
N ALA A 114 -18.85 15.81 23.11
CA ALA A 114 -18.35 17.10 23.56
C ALA A 114 -19.48 18.10 23.84
N SER A 115 -20.50 18.15 22.98
CA SER A 115 -21.68 18.98 23.18
C SER A 115 -22.45 18.60 24.44
N GLN A 116 -22.67 17.30 24.68
CA GLN A 116 -23.32 16.80 25.89
C GLN A 116 -22.54 17.19 27.16
N TYR A 117 -21.20 17.07 27.14
CA TYR A 117 -20.36 17.49 28.26
C TYR A 117 -20.45 18.99 28.53
N ARG A 118 -20.47 19.82 27.49
CA ARG A 118 -20.66 21.28 27.64
C ARG A 118 -22.00 21.63 28.28
N VAL A 119 -23.08 20.95 27.85
CA VAL A 119 -24.42 21.14 28.44
C VAL A 119 -24.43 20.72 29.91
N ALA A 120 -23.86 19.56 30.24
CA ALA A 120 -23.79 19.08 31.63
C ALA A 120 -22.98 20.04 32.52
N LEU A 121 -21.82 20.51 32.04
CA LEU A 121 -20.99 21.48 32.76
C LEU A 121 -21.72 22.81 32.97
N GLY A 122 -22.48 23.28 31.99
CA GLY A 122 -23.30 24.48 32.11
C GLY A 122 -24.35 24.36 33.22
N LYS A 123 -25.02 23.21 33.33
CA LYS A 123 -25.99 22.94 34.41
C LYS A 123 -25.38 22.90 35.80
N LEU A 124 -24.13 22.44 35.93
CA LEU A 124 -23.43 22.39 37.22
C LEU A 124 -22.94 23.76 37.70
N LYS A 125 -22.80 24.73 36.78
CA LYS A 125 -22.31 26.08 37.06
C LYS A 125 -23.42 27.11 37.26
N ALA A 126 -24.67 26.74 37.01
CA ALA A 126 -25.87 27.56 37.22
C ALA A 126 -26.48 27.27 38.60
#